data_AF-A0A1M7YS78-F1
#
_entry.id   AF-A0A1M7YS78-F1
#
_cell.length_a   1.000
_cell.length_b   1.000
_cell.length_c   1.000
_cell.angle_alpha   90.00
_cell.angle_beta   90.00
_cell.angle_gamma   90.00
#
_symmetry.space_group_name_H-M   'P 1'
#
loop_
_entity.id
_entity.type
_entity.pdbx_description
1 polymer ?
#
loop_
_entity_poly.entity_id
_entity_poly.type
_entity_poly.pdbx_seq_one_letter_code
_entity_poly.pdbx_strand_id
1 'polypeptide(L)'
;MKKQICFSLIIAVGALILSGCANQPRLGKHMNSVRMAQIYNPDATQENMAVIPVGIGERMENAYKDYIAEDKQKSSKSQSPVNLIFGGN
;
A
#
# COMPACT_ATOMS: atom_id res chain seq x y z
N MET A 1 50.65 -4.52 -12.97
CA MET A 1 50.19 -4.45 -11.56
C MET A 1 49.58 -3.09 -11.21
N LYS A 2 50.26 -1.95 -11.44
CA LYS A 2 49.74 -0.60 -11.15
C LYS A 2 48.38 -0.28 -11.80
N LYS A 3 48.18 -0.69 -13.07
CA LYS A 3 46.91 -0.49 -13.80
C LYS A 3 45.72 -1.24 -13.19
N GLN A 4 45.94 -2.44 -12.67
CA GLN A 4 44.90 -3.26 -12.02
C GLN A 4 44.50 -2.68 -10.66
N ILE A 5 45.47 -2.14 -9.91
CA ILE A 5 45.23 -1.46 -8.63
C ILE A 5 44.40 -0.18 -8.85
N CYS A 6 44.74 0.63 -9.86
CA CYS A 6 43.94 1.82 -10.19
C CYS A 6 42.51 1.46 -10.60
N PHE A 7 42.33 0.40 -11.40
CA PHE A 7 41.00 -0.02 -11.86
C PHE A 7 40.11 -0.50 -10.70
N SER A 8 40.69 -1.27 -9.76
CA SER A 8 40.00 -1.70 -8.54
C SER A 8 39.61 -0.54 -7.65
N LEU A 9 40.46 0.48 -7.53
CA LEU A 9 40.22 1.65 -6.68
C LEU A 9 39.07 2.52 -7.21
N ILE A 10 38.96 2.65 -8.54
CA ILE A 10 37.86 3.40 -9.18
C ILE A 10 36.50 2.72 -8.94
N ILE A 11 36.44 1.39 -9.04
CA ILE A 11 35.20 0.62 -8.81
C ILE A 11 34.76 0.73 -7.35
N ALA A 12 35.71 0.63 -6.40
CA ALA A 12 35.42 0.76 -4.97
C ALA A 12 34.86 2.14 -4.61
N VAL A 13 35.47 3.21 -5.15
CA VAL A 13 34.98 4.59 -4.93
C VAL A 13 33.61 4.80 -5.58
N GLY A 14 33.38 4.26 -6.78
CA GLY A 14 32.08 4.33 -7.45
C GLY A 14 30.96 3.67 -6.63
N ALA A 15 31.22 2.50 -6.06
CA ALA A 15 30.25 1.79 -5.21
C ALA A 15 29.90 2.57 -3.93
N LEU A 16 30.87 3.29 -3.34
CA LEU A 16 30.64 4.13 -2.16
C LEU A 16 29.82 5.38 -2.47
N ILE A 17 29.97 5.96 -3.67
CA ILE A 17 29.18 7.13 -4.09
C ILE A 17 27.73 6.74 -4.37
N LEU A 18 27.50 5.56 -4.95
CA LEU A 18 26.17 5.05 -5.28
C LEU A 18 25.32 4.66 -4.05
N SER A 19 25.94 4.31 -2.91
CA SER A 19 25.21 3.95 -1.69
C SER A 19 24.70 5.15 -0.88
N GLY A 20 25.16 6.38 -1.19
CA GLY A 20 24.86 7.59 -0.42
C GLY A 20 23.65 8.43 -0.88
N CYS A 21 23.13 8.23 -2.11
CA CYS A 21 22.16 9.15 -2.71
C CYS A 21 20.69 8.69 -2.65
N ALA A 22 20.38 7.50 -2.11
CA ALA A 22 19.04 6.91 -2.22
C ALA A 22 18.02 7.37 -1.16
N ASN A 23 18.39 8.25 -0.21
CA ASN A 23 17.50 8.59 0.92
C ASN A 23 17.41 10.10 1.18
N GLN A 24 16.81 10.85 0.25
CA GLN A 24 16.62 12.30 0.36
C GLN A 24 15.55 12.74 1.39
N PRO A 25 14.87 11.82 2.07
CA PRO A 25 14.48 12.05 3.46
C PRO A 25 14.71 10.82 4.34
N ARG A 26 15.12 11.00 5.61
CA ARG A 26 15.10 9.90 6.61
C ARG A 26 13.73 9.22 6.57
N LEU A 27 13.71 7.88 6.52
CA LEU A 27 12.46 7.13 6.63
C LEU A 27 11.70 7.59 7.88
N GLY A 28 10.38 7.76 7.75
CA GLY A 28 9.54 8.26 8.85
C GLY A 28 9.32 9.78 8.88
N LYS A 29 9.97 10.59 8.02
CA LYS A 29 9.64 12.03 7.94
C LYS A 29 8.18 12.29 7.56
N HIS A 30 7.62 11.47 6.68
CA HIS A 30 6.22 11.58 6.29
C HIS A 30 5.26 11.21 7.44
N MET A 31 5.56 10.13 8.17
CA MET A 31 4.78 9.74 9.34
C MET A 31 4.89 10.78 10.46
N ASN A 32 6.06 11.39 10.64
CA ASN A 32 6.25 12.48 11.60
C ASN A 32 5.45 13.73 11.21
N SER A 33 5.43 14.12 9.93
CA SER A 33 4.58 15.24 9.50
C SER A 33 3.09 14.97 9.70
N VAL A 34 2.62 13.74 9.44
CA VAL A 34 1.21 13.36 9.66
C VAL A 34 0.89 13.36 11.15
N ARG A 35 1.77 12.81 11.99
CA ARG A 35 1.61 12.80 13.45
C ARG A 35 1.54 14.22 14.03
N MET A 36 2.36 15.14 13.54
CA MET A 36 2.38 16.53 14.00
C MET A 36 1.16 17.33 13.51
N ALA A 37 0.54 16.91 12.40
CA ALA A 37 -0.69 17.52 11.88
C ALA A 37 -1.96 16.99 12.57
N GLN A 38 -1.90 15.83 13.22
CA GLN A 38 -3.00 15.27 13.99
C GLN A 38 -3.05 15.94 15.37
N ILE A 39 -3.78 17.06 15.46
CA ILE A 39 -4.15 17.62 16.76
C ILE A 39 -5.20 16.68 17.36
N TYR A 40 -4.82 15.94 18.40
CA TYR A 40 -5.76 15.12 19.15
C TYR A 40 -6.71 16.03 19.92
N ASN A 41 -7.96 16.10 19.47
CA ASN A 41 -9.03 16.78 20.18
C ASN A 41 -9.78 15.76 21.06
N PRO A 42 -9.61 15.79 22.40
CA PRO A 42 -10.33 14.88 23.30
C PRO A 42 -11.85 15.09 23.27
N ASP A 43 -12.30 16.27 22.88
CA ASP A 43 -13.71 16.66 22.83
C ASP A 43 -14.35 16.40 21.45
N ALA A 44 -13.58 15.88 20.49
CA ALA A 44 -14.05 15.62 19.12
C ALA A 44 -15.35 14.80 19.07
N THR A 45 -15.51 13.83 19.97
CA THR A 45 -16.73 13.02 20.04
C THR A 45 -17.94 13.85 20.47
N GLN A 46 -17.76 14.74 21.45
CA GLN A 46 -18.82 15.61 21.96
C GLN A 46 -19.17 16.71 20.93
N GLU A 47 -18.17 17.29 20.29
CA GLU A 47 -18.34 18.32 19.24
C GLU A 47 -19.06 17.77 18.00
N ASN A 48 -18.82 16.50 17.65
CA ASN A 48 -19.38 15.88 16.44
C ASN A 48 -20.72 15.15 16.67
N MET A 49 -21.32 15.21 17.88
CA MET A 49 -22.57 14.47 18.18
C MET A 49 -23.73 14.81 17.24
N ALA A 50 -23.80 16.04 16.75
CA ALA A 50 -24.84 16.51 15.83
C ALA A 50 -24.36 16.58 14.37
N VAL A 51 -23.11 16.21 14.09
CA VAL A 51 -22.55 16.25 12.74
C VAL A 51 -22.99 14.99 12.00
N ILE A 52 -24.05 15.12 11.22
CA ILE A 52 -24.44 14.09 10.26
C ILE A 52 -23.55 14.24 9.02
N PRO A 53 -22.72 13.25 8.67
CA PRO A 53 -21.88 13.33 7.49
C PRO A 53 -22.77 13.42 6.24
N VAL A 54 -22.58 14.49 5.46
CA VAL A 54 -23.28 14.71 4.20
C VAL A 54 -22.43 14.13 3.06
N GLY A 55 -23.03 13.22 2.29
CA GLY A 55 -22.41 12.58 1.13
C GLY A 55 -22.89 11.16 0.92
N ILE A 56 -22.65 10.61 -0.27
CA ILE A 56 -23.02 9.24 -0.67
C ILE A 56 -22.10 8.15 -0.09
N GLY A 57 -21.08 8.53 0.69
CA GLY A 57 -20.10 7.57 1.19
C GLY A 57 -19.30 6.92 0.06
N GLU A 58 -18.94 7.68 -0.98
CA GLU A 58 -18.26 7.20 -2.20
C GLU A 58 -17.03 6.30 -1.92
N ARG A 59 -16.30 6.57 -0.83
CA ARG A 59 -15.19 5.72 -0.38
C ARG A 59 -15.62 4.30 0.00
N MET A 60 -16.76 4.17 0.67
CA MET A 60 -17.37 2.87 0.98
C MET A 60 -18.02 2.27 -0.26
N GLU A 61 -18.60 3.09 -1.14
CA GLU A 61 -19.19 2.62 -2.40
C GLU A 61 -18.14 1.94 -3.29
N ASN A 62 -16.97 2.57 -3.46
CA ASN A 62 -15.89 2.02 -4.28
C ASN A 62 -15.25 0.77 -3.64
N ALA A 63 -15.00 0.80 -2.32
CA ALA A 63 -14.52 -0.39 -1.60
C ALA A 63 -15.50 -1.57 -1.69
N TYR A 64 -16.81 -1.29 -1.68
CA TYR A 64 -17.85 -2.30 -1.83
C TYR A 64 -17.92 -2.86 -3.26
N LYS A 65 -17.77 -2.02 -4.29
CA LYS A 65 -17.67 -2.45 -5.68
C LYS A 65 -16.51 -3.42 -5.90
N ASP A 66 -15.34 -3.10 -5.34
CA ASP A 66 -14.15 -3.96 -5.45
C ASP A 66 -14.37 -5.31 -4.74
N TYR A 67 -14.94 -5.29 -3.53
CA TYR A 67 -15.28 -6.52 -2.79
C TYR A 67 -16.26 -7.42 -3.56
N ILE A 68 -17.32 -6.86 -4.15
CA ILE A 68 -18.26 -7.63 -4.98
C ILE A 68 -17.60 -8.13 -6.27
N ALA A 69 -16.71 -7.34 -6.89
CA ALA A 69 -16.03 -7.74 -8.10
C ALA A 69 -15.13 -8.98 -7.85
N GLU A 70 -14.45 -9.05 -6.70
CA GLU A 70 -13.68 -10.22 -6.30
C GLU A 70 -14.57 -11.46 -6.07
N ASP A 71 -15.75 -11.29 -5.48
CA ASP A 71 -16.73 -12.37 -5.25
C ASP A 71 -17.30 -12.92 -6.58
N LYS A 72 -17.57 -12.04 -7.55
CA LYS A 72 -17.94 -12.42 -8.92
C LYS A 72 -16.82 -13.14 -9.68
N GLN A 73 -15.58 -12.74 -9.44
CA GLN A 73 -14.43 -13.38 -10.06
C GLN A 73 -14.11 -14.75 -9.46
N LYS A 74 -14.40 -14.96 -8.16
CA LYS A 74 -14.36 -16.26 -7.49
C LYS A 74 -15.52 -17.18 -7.91
N SER A 75 -16.73 -16.66 -8.03
CA SER A 75 -17.89 -17.45 -8.50
C SER A 75 -17.82 -17.80 -9.98
N SER A 76 -17.20 -16.98 -10.83
CA SER A 76 -16.95 -17.32 -12.25
C SER A 76 -15.77 -18.28 -12.46
N LYS A 77 -14.85 -18.42 -11.49
CA LYS A 77 -13.75 -19.42 -11.52
C LYS A 77 -14.10 -20.72 -10.78
N SER A 78 -15.22 -20.76 -10.08
CA SER A 78 -15.76 -22.01 -9.53
C SER A 78 -16.44 -22.79 -10.66
N GLN A 79 -15.63 -23.57 -11.37
CA GLN A 79 -16.10 -24.66 -12.21
C GLN A 79 -17.09 -25.49 -11.38
N SER A 80 -18.36 -25.46 -11.79
CA SER A 80 -19.46 -26.12 -11.07
C SER A 80 -19.13 -27.60 -10.85
N PRO A 81 -19.08 -28.10 -9.59
CA PRO A 81 -18.82 -29.51 -9.31
C PRO A 81 -20.03 -30.42 -9.59
N VAL A 82 -21.07 -29.93 -10.29
CA VAL A 82 -22.29 -30.70 -10.56
C VAL A 82 -22.00 -31.98 -11.37
N ASN A 83 -20.95 -32.00 -12.20
CA ASN A 83 -20.51 -33.22 -12.90
C ASN A 83 -19.59 -34.15 -12.08
N LEU A 84 -19.17 -33.75 -10.88
CA LEU A 84 -18.36 -34.60 -9.99
C LEU A 84 -19.23 -35.40 -9.00
N ILE A 85 -20.49 -34.98 -8.79
CA ILE A 85 -21.40 -35.60 -7.80
C ILE A 85 -22.36 -36.61 -8.45
N PHE A 86 -22.76 -36.41 -9.71
CA PHE A 86 -23.59 -37.37 -10.44
C PHE A 86 -22.77 -37.93 -11.59
N GLY A 87 -22.21 -39.13 -11.36
CA GLY A 87 -21.44 -39.90 -12.34
C GLY A 87 -22.17 -39.95 -13.68
N GLY A 88 -21.39 -39.81 -14.75
CA GLY A 88 -21.88 -39.56 -16.09
C GLY A 88 -22.72 -40.67 -16.72
N ASN A 89 -23.16 -40.34 -17.94
CA ASN A 89 -23.45 -41.27 -19.03
C ASN A 89 -22.73 -40.75 -20.28
#